data_AF-A0A3D0DCJ1-F1
#
_entry.id   AF-A0A3D0DCJ1-F1
#
_cell.length_a   1.000
_cell.length_b   1.000
_cell.length_c   1.000
_cell.angle_alpha   90.00
_cell.angle_beta   90.00
_cell.angle_gamma   90.00
#
_symmetry.space_group_name_H-M   'P 1'
#
loop_
_entity.id
_entity.type
_entity.pdbx_description
1 polymer ?
#
loop_
_entity_poly.entity_id
_entity_poly.type
_entity_poly.pdbx_seq_one_letter_code
_entity_poly.pdbx_strand_id
1 'polypeptide(L)'
;MRAREVNPSIRLLVLLAIISLGIFYLAEATRHKKQAPYYDLKFKAATLDKKCQSLIHDELKKRGIAIDFENDPNGSGLIGEQSTLITTDLGDLRSKLVSTNPNFAAAFVEMFKECNLKRGDRIAAAITGSFPGVNIAFYSACEVMDLQPVVITSLGSSTWGANNPDFTWLDMEKLLYDAKVISNRSVAASLGGGTDNGRGLSLTGRRLLLDAIRRNNVELIFTGNLEDILQGTGSLRQNIDLRMKIYENQTKGQSYAAYVNIGGSLASLGSSQNGKLLPSGVNLRLIQANFPARGVINIMAERKIPIIHVMQPIDIADAYGLSVETTPAPEAGKDPIFQRDEYSITSTIIYTILLMIIVAVFIRIDVKYYVRRQTKILFPPRSGEDPEL
;
A
#
# COMPACT_ATOMS: atom_id res chain seq x y z
N MET A 1 -47.83 -7.89 42.67
CA MET A 1 -46.89 -9.03 42.59
C MET A 1 -45.82 -8.69 41.56
N ARG A 2 -44.54 -8.57 41.98
CA ARG A 2 -43.44 -8.33 41.04
C ARG A 2 -43.25 -9.58 40.18
N ALA A 3 -43.25 -9.42 38.85
CA ALA A 3 -42.85 -10.48 37.95
C ALA A 3 -41.43 -10.92 38.34
N ARG A 4 -41.28 -12.14 38.86
CA ARG A 4 -39.95 -12.73 39.04
C ARG A 4 -39.38 -12.90 37.63
N GLU A 5 -38.29 -12.20 37.34
CA GLU A 5 -37.44 -12.53 36.20
C GLU A 5 -36.94 -13.96 36.41
N VAL A 6 -37.35 -14.87 35.54
CA VAL A 6 -36.90 -16.25 35.57
C VAL A 6 -36.04 -16.46 34.33
N ASN A 7 -34.76 -16.69 34.57
CA ASN A 7 -33.78 -16.92 33.51
C ASN A 7 -34.03 -18.28 32.82
N PRO A 8 -33.80 -18.37 31.50
CA PRO A 8 -33.86 -19.64 30.77
C PRO A 8 -32.97 -20.71 31.40
N SER A 9 -33.33 -21.98 31.23
CA SER A 9 -32.56 -23.10 31.79
C SER A 9 -31.11 -23.06 31.31
N ILE A 10 -30.15 -22.92 32.23
CA ILE A 10 -28.71 -22.82 31.91
C ILE A 10 -28.25 -24.02 31.06
N ARG A 11 -28.75 -25.23 31.34
CA ARG A 11 -28.43 -26.45 30.56
C ARG A 11 -28.88 -26.34 29.11
N LEU A 12 -30.04 -25.72 28.89
CA LEU A 12 -30.62 -25.52 27.56
C LEU A 12 -29.80 -24.50 26.77
N LEU A 13 -29.40 -23.40 27.41
CA LEU A 13 -28.54 -22.38 26.81
C LEU A 13 -27.16 -22.93 26.44
N VAL A 14 -26.56 -23.74 27.32
CA VAL A 14 -25.27 -24.41 27.05
C VAL A 14 -25.38 -25.35 25.85
N LEU A 15 -26.44 -26.15 25.78
CA LEU A 15 -26.67 -27.04 24.63
C LEU A 15 -26.83 -26.24 23.33
N LEU A 16 -27.62 -25.17 23.36
CA LEU A 16 -27.81 -24.28 22.20
C LEU A 16 -26.49 -23.64 21.75
N ALA A 17 -25.65 -23.21 22.70
CA ALA A 17 -24.34 -22.66 22.40
C ALA A 17 -23.43 -23.68 21.71
N ILE A 18 -23.39 -24.93 22.19
CA ILE A 18 -22.60 -26.01 21.58
C ILE A 18 -23.09 -26.29 20.15
N ILE A 19 -24.42 -26.39 19.94
CA ILE A 19 -24.99 -26.60 18.61
C ILE A 19 -24.66 -25.43 17.68
N SER A 20 -24.75 -24.19 18.18
CA SER A 20 -24.44 -22.98 17.40
C SER A 20 -22.96 -22.95 16.99
N LEU A 21 -22.05 -23.31 17.89
CA LEU A 21 -20.63 -23.45 17.59
C LEU A 21 -20.37 -24.55 16.55
N GLY A 22 -21.07 -25.68 16.64
CA GLY A 22 -20.99 -26.76 15.65
C GLY A 22 -21.45 -26.33 14.25
N ILE A 23 -22.59 -25.62 14.16
CA ILE A 23 -23.10 -25.09 12.89
C ILE A 23 -22.16 -24.01 12.32
N PHE A 24 -21.63 -23.13 13.18
CA PHE A 24 -20.63 -22.15 12.78
C PHE A 24 -19.37 -22.82 12.21
N TYR A 25 -18.87 -23.86 12.87
CA TYR A 25 -17.72 -24.64 12.38
C TYR A 25 -18.01 -25.29 11.02
N LEU A 26 -19.20 -25.87 10.83
CA LEU A 26 -19.60 -26.45 9.54
C LEU A 26 -19.72 -25.40 8.43
N ALA A 27 -20.16 -24.18 8.76
CA ALA A 27 -20.18 -23.07 7.81
C ALA A 27 -18.77 -22.64 7.43
N GLU A 28 -17.86 -22.54 8.40
CA GLU A 28 -16.45 -22.22 8.18
C GLU A 28 -15.72 -23.32 7.38
N ALA A 29 -16.07 -24.59 7.59
CA ALA A 29 -15.53 -25.69 6.79
C ALA A 29 -15.86 -25.60 5.28
N THR A 30 -16.78 -24.73 4.85
CA THR A 30 -17.09 -24.50 3.42
C THR A 30 -16.16 -23.50 2.73
N ARG A 31 -15.23 -22.91 3.47
CA ARG A 31 -14.24 -21.95 2.98
C ARG A 31 -13.37 -22.57 1.90
N HIS A 32 -13.34 -21.92 0.74
CA HIS A 32 -12.44 -22.28 -0.35
C HIS A 32 -11.72 -21.03 -0.86
N LYS A 33 -10.47 -21.23 -1.30
CA LYS A 33 -9.65 -20.15 -1.85
C LYS A 33 -10.00 -19.95 -3.31
N LYS A 34 -10.40 -18.72 -3.66
CA LYS A 34 -10.60 -18.30 -5.04
C LYS A 34 -9.62 -17.18 -5.39
N GLN A 35 -9.39 -17.00 -6.68
CA GLN A 35 -8.62 -15.88 -7.19
C GLN A 35 -9.26 -14.55 -6.77
N ALA A 36 -8.44 -13.64 -6.25
CA ALA A 36 -8.89 -12.29 -5.92
C ALA A 36 -9.31 -11.52 -7.19
N PRO A 37 -10.14 -10.46 -7.07
CA PRO A 37 -10.40 -9.55 -8.17
C PRO A 37 -9.11 -9.07 -8.84
N TYR A 38 -9.17 -8.93 -10.17
CA TYR A 38 -8.05 -8.48 -11.00
C TYR A 38 -6.80 -9.37 -10.92
N TYR A 39 -6.95 -10.65 -10.57
CA TYR A 39 -5.85 -11.61 -10.43
C TYR A 39 -4.85 -11.54 -11.59
N ASP A 40 -5.31 -11.59 -12.84
CA ASP A 40 -4.43 -11.58 -14.01
C ASP A 40 -3.59 -10.30 -14.10
N LEU A 41 -4.17 -9.13 -13.79
CA LEU A 41 -3.44 -7.86 -13.78
C LEU A 41 -2.42 -7.84 -12.65
N LYS A 42 -2.82 -8.25 -11.44
CA LYS A 42 -1.94 -8.34 -10.27
C LYS A 42 -0.75 -9.25 -10.54
N PHE A 43 -1.01 -10.44 -11.10
CA PHE A 43 0.02 -11.44 -11.34
C PHE A 43 1.00 -10.99 -12.42
N LYS A 44 0.50 -10.41 -13.52
CA LYS A 44 1.33 -9.81 -14.56
C LYS A 44 2.19 -8.67 -14.02
N ALA A 45 1.62 -7.80 -13.17
CA ALA A 45 2.35 -6.68 -12.58
C ALA A 45 3.48 -7.16 -11.67
N ALA A 46 3.21 -8.12 -10.77
CA ALA A 46 4.23 -8.70 -9.89
C ALA A 46 5.32 -9.47 -10.67
N THR A 47 4.95 -10.14 -11.76
CA THR A 47 5.91 -10.83 -12.62
C THR A 47 6.81 -9.84 -13.38
N LEU A 48 6.24 -8.74 -13.89
CA LEU A 48 6.99 -7.69 -14.55
C LEU A 48 7.94 -7.00 -13.57
N ASP A 49 7.47 -6.72 -12.35
CA ASP A 49 8.29 -6.17 -11.27
C ASP A 49 9.51 -7.06 -11.01
N LYS A 50 9.28 -8.36 -10.77
CA LYS A 50 10.37 -9.32 -10.51
C LYS A 50 11.39 -9.32 -11.65
N LYS A 51 10.94 -9.26 -12.91
CA LYS A 51 11.82 -9.16 -14.08
C LYS A 51 12.64 -7.86 -14.08
N CYS A 52 12.03 -6.72 -13.76
CA CYS A 52 12.72 -5.44 -13.65
C CYS A 52 13.79 -5.47 -12.53
N GLN A 53 13.48 -6.03 -11.37
CA GLN A 53 14.45 -6.20 -10.29
C GLN A 53 15.63 -7.08 -10.74
N SER A 54 15.38 -8.18 -11.45
CA SER A 54 16.45 -9.04 -12.00
C SER A 54 17.35 -8.29 -12.99
N LEU A 55 16.80 -7.43 -13.86
CA LEU A 55 17.60 -6.62 -14.78
C LEU A 55 18.53 -5.65 -14.05
N ILE A 56 18.05 -5.02 -12.99
CA ILE A 56 18.85 -4.12 -12.14
C ILE A 56 19.97 -4.91 -11.45
N HIS A 57 19.64 -6.05 -10.87
CA HIS A 57 20.61 -6.94 -10.23
C HIS A 57 21.71 -7.40 -11.20
N ASP A 58 21.36 -7.76 -12.43
CA ASP A 58 22.35 -8.15 -13.45
C ASP A 58 23.22 -6.96 -13.90
N GLU A 59 22.66 -5.75 -13.94
CA GLU A 59 23.42 -4.54 -14.23
C GLU A 59 24.42 -4.19 -13.13
N LEU A 60 24.07 -4.39 -11.85
CA LEU A 60 25.00 -4.22 -10.74
C LEU A 60 26.22 -5.12 -10.90
N LYS A 61 26.01 -6.39 -11.25
CA LYS A 61 27.10 -7.34 -11.52
C LYS A 61 27.99 -6.89 -12.67
N LYS A 62 27.40 -6.42 -13.78
CA LYS A 62 28.16 -5.90 -14.94
C LYS A 62 29.01 -4.69 -14.58
N ARG A 63 28.49 -3.82 -13.70
CA ARG A 63 29.20 -2.62 -13.22
C ARG A 63 30.22 -2.92 -12.13
N GLY A 64 30.25 -4.13 -11.59
CA GLY A 64 31.10 -4.49 -10.45
C GLY A 64 30.68 -3.81 -9.14
N ILE A 65 29.40 -3.41 -9.02
CA ILE A 65 28.86 -2.85 -7.79
C ILE A 65 28.54 -4.01 -6.85
N ALA A 66 29.17 -4.02 -5.68
CA ALA A 66 28.99 -5.08 -4.69
C ALA A 66 27.61 -5.00 -4.02
N ILE A 67 27.03 -6.17 -3.74
CA ILE A 67 25.82 -6.30 -2.93
C ILE A 67 26.24 -6.66 -1.51
N ASP A 68 25.75 -5.89 -0.55
CA ASP A 68 25.96 -6.15 0.87
C ASP A 68 24.98 -7.22 1.36
N PHE A 69 25.39 -8.48 1.36
CA PHE A 69 24.56 -9.60 1.79
C PHE A 69 24.24 -9.61 3.30
N GLU A 70 24.93 -8.80 4.13
CA GLU A 70 24.57 -8.68 5.54
C GLU A 70 23.29 -7.87 5.72
N ASN A 71 23.15 -6.79 4.94
CA ASN A 71 21.98 -5.90 4.99
C ASN A 71 20.95 -6.18 3.87
N ASP A 72 21.31 -6.95 2.84
CA ASP A 72 20.45 -7.46 1.77
C ASP A 72 20.56 -9.01 1.68
N PRO A 73 19.95 -9.75 2.63
CA PRO A 73 20.12 -11.20 2.74
C PRO A 73 19.61 -11.98 1.53
N ASN A 74 18.73 -11.39 0.71
CA ASN A 74 18.24 -12.01 -0.52
C ASN A 74 19.04 -11.62 -1.76
N GLY A 75 20.03 -10.75 -1.62
CA GLY A 75 20.81 -10.22 -2.72
C GLY A 75 19.95 -9.52 -3.76
N SER A 76 18.94 -8.75 -3.33
CA SER A 76 18.04 -8.04 -4.26
C SER A 76 18.80 -7.04 -5.14
N GLY A 77 19.87 -6.44 -4.63
CA GLY A 77 20.59 -5.33 -5.26
C GLY A 77 19.85 -4.00 -5.19
N LEU A 78 18.70 -3.95 -4.50
CA LEU A 78 17.89 -2.74 -4.35
C LEU A 78 18.11 -2.03 -3.01
N ILE A 79 18.86 -2.66 -2.11
CA ILE A 79 19.29 -2.09 -0.84
C ILE A 79 20.64 -1.40 -1.07
N GLY A 80 20.66 -0.07 -0.98
CA GLY A 80 21.91 0.71 -1.10
C GLY A 80 22.73 0.70 0.17
N GLU A 81 23.60 1.69 0.34
CA GLU A 81 24.48 1.77 1.51
C GLU A 81 23.80 2.49 2.69
N GLN A 82 24.31 2.31 3.90
CA GLN A 82 23.82 3.04 5.06
C GLN A 82 23.92 4.56 4.87
N SER A 83 25.03 5.01 4.30
CA SER A 83 25.28 6.43 4.05
C SER A 83 26.24 6.62 2.88
N THR A 84 25.89 7.51 1.96
CA THR A 84 26.76 7.97 0.87
C THR A 84 26.70 9.49 0.77
N LEU A 85 27.45 10.08 -0.16
CA LEU A 85 27.41 11.52 -0.42
C LEU A 85 26.07 12.04 -0.91
N ILE A 86 25.16 11.16 -1.37
CA ILE A 86 23.82 11.53 -1.86
C ILE A 86 22.68 11.05 -0.93
N THR A 87 23.01 10.56 0.27
CA THR A 87 22.03 10.22 1.29
C THR A 87 21.43 11.49 1.91
N THR A 88 20.13 11.72 1.73
CA THR A 88 19.44 12.93 2.21
C THR A 88 18.76 12.78 3.56
N ASP A 89 18.29 11.57 3.86
CA ASP A 89 17.42 11.30 5.00
C ASP A 89 17.75 9.95 5.64
N LEU A 90 17.33 9.78 6.89
CA LEU A 90 17.38 8.47 7.55
C LEU A 90 16.21 7.59 7.09
N GLY A 91 16.48 6.31 6.92
CA GLY A 91 15.51 5.29 6.56
C GLY A 91 15.68 4.05 7.42
N ASP A 92 14.59 3.35 7.66
CA ASP A 92 14.58 2.06 8.36
C ASP A 92 14.87 0.92 7.39
N LEU A 93 15.87 0.08 7.69
CA LEU A 93 16.29 -1.04 6.83
C LEU A 93 15.16 -2.04 6.60
N ARG A 94 14.35 -2.33 7.62
CA ARG A 94 13.24 -3.29 7.50
C ARG A 94 12.23 -2.84 6.44
N SER A 95 11.86 -1.56 6.46
CA SER A 95 10.98 -0.97 5.45
C SER A 95 11.54 -1.07 4.03
N LYS A 96 12.87 -1.01 3.87
CA LYS A 96 13.55 -1.14 2.58
C LYS A 96 13.52 -2.57 2.08
N LEU A 97 13.82 -3.53 2.95
CA LEU A 97 13.72 -4.95 2.63
C LEU A 97 12.30 -5.32 2.21
N VAL A 98 11.28 -4.88 2.95
CA VAL A 98 9.86 -5.11 2.59
C VAL A 98 9.55 -4.52 1.22
N SER A 99 10.08 -3.34 0.92
CA SER A 99 9.88 -2.67 -0.38
C SER A 99 10.44 -3.44 -1.59
N THR A 100 11.27 -4.47 -1.38
CA THR A 100 11.77 -5.35 -2.45
C THR A 100 10.78 -6.45 -2.83
N ASN A 101 9.67 -6.61 -2.10
CA ASN A 101 8.65 -7.60 -2.43
C ASN A 101 7.97 -7.25 -3.79
N PRO A 102 8.10 -8.09 -4.84
CA PRO A 102 7.54 -7.79 -6.15
C PRO A 102 6.00 -7.70 -6.15
N ASN A 103 5.33 -8.23 -5.12
CA ASN A 103 3.87 -8.16 -4.97
C ASN A 103 3.37 -6.74 -4.63
N PHE A 104 4.25 -5.78 -4.34
CA PHE A 104 3.85 -4.35 -4.31
C PHE A 104 3.22 -3.89 -5.62
N ALA A 105 3.62 -4.48 -6.75
CA ALA A 105 3.00 -4.15 -8.04
C ALA A 105 1.52 -4.56 -8.08
N ALA A 106 1.16 -5.67 -7.41
CA ALA A 106 -0.24 -6.07 -7.24
C ALA A 106 -1.00 -5.11 -6.31
N ALA A 107 -0.36 -4.57 -5.26
CA ALA A 107 -0.96 -3.54 -4.41
C ALA A 107 -1.23 -2.24 -5.19
N PHE A 108 -0.31 -1.82 -6.08
CA PHE A 108 -0.59 -0.70 -6.97
C PHE A 108 -1.76 -0.97 -7.92
N VAL A 109 -1.87 -2.18 -8.48
CA VAL A 109 -3.04 -2.55 -9.30
C VAL A 109 -4.34 -2.42 -8.48
N GLU A 110 -4.37 -2.88 -7.23
CA GLU A 110 -5.54 -2.72 -6.37
C GLU A 110 -5.84 -1.23 -6.09
N MET A 111 -4.84 -0.45 -5.68
CA MET A 111 -4.98 1.00 -5.43
C MET A 111 -5.46 1.77 -6.67
N PHE A 112 -4.99 1.41 -7.87
CA PHE A 112 -5.46 1.99 -9.12
C PHE A 112 -6.91 1.62 -9.41
N LYS A 113 -7.34 0.40 -9.06
CA LYS A 113 -8.74 -0.01 -9.20
C LYS A 113 -9.65 0.69 -8.20
N GLU A 114 -9.21 0.90 -6.96
CA GLU A 114 -9.94 1.70 -5.97
C GLU A 114 -10.14 3.15 -6.42
N CYS A 115 -9.14 3.73 -7.10
CA CYS A 115 -9.23 5.05 -7.71
C CYS A 115 -9.99 5.07 -9.06
N ASN A 116 -10.53 3.93 -9.51
CA ASN A 116 -11.26 3.75 -10.78
C ASN A 116 -10.45 4.06 -12.06
N LEU A 117 -9.13 3.84 -12.03
CA LEU A 117 -8.27 4.07 -13.20
C LEU A 117 -8.55 3.06 -14.31
N LYS A 118 -8.50 3.56 -15.54
CA LYS A 118 -8.74 2.84 -16.79
C LYS A 118 -7.52 2.93 -17.69
N ARG A 119 -7.46 2.02 -18.66
CA ARG A 119 -6.47 2.07 -19.74
C ARG A 119 -6.44 3.46 -20.39
N GLY A 120 -5.24 3.97 -20.62
CA GLY A 120 -4.99 5.27 -21.23
C GLY A 120 -5.08 6.45 -20.26
N ASP A 121 -5.53 6.23 -19.02
CA ASP A 121 -5.58 7.31 -18.03
C ASP A 121 -4.18 7.83 -17.73
N ARG A 122 -4.10 9.16 -17.64
CA ARG A 122 -2.89 9.86 -17.29
C ARG A 122 -2.83 10.08 -15.79
N ILE A 123 -1.70 9.72 -15.18
CA ILE A 123 -1.46 9.89 -13.75
C ILE A 123 -0.25 10.78 -13.52
N ALA A 124 -0.30 11.65 -12.52
CA ALA A 124 0.85 12.42 -12.08
C ALA A 124 1.54 11.64 -10.95
N ALA A 125 2.87 11.58 -10.95
CA ALA A 125 3.58 10.86 -9.90
C ALA A 125 4.83 11.61 -9.44
N ALA A 126 4.99 11.75 -8.13
CA ALA A 126 6.25 12.17 -7.51
C ALA A 126 6.88 10.99 -6.80
N ILE A 127 8.13 10.68 -7.15
CA ILE A 127 8.88 9.55 -6.58
C ILE A 127 10.23 10.01 -6.04
N THR A 128 10.82 9.25 -5.12
CA THR A 128 12.18 9.52 -4.61
C THR A 128 13.11 8.35 -4.88
N GLY A 129 14.42 8.55 -4.69
CA GLY A 129 15.39 7.45 -4.70
C GLY A 129 15.26 6.48 -3.52
N SER A 130 14.42 6.79 -2.51
CA SER A 130 14.40 6.07 -1.25
C SER A 130 13.90 4.63 -1.35
N PHE A 131 12.97 4.33 -2.26
CA PHE A 131 12.34 3.00 -2.36
C PHE A 131 12.36 2.49 -3.81
N PRO A 132 13.53 2.09 -4.34
CA PRO A 132 13.65 1.63 -5.72
C PRO A 132 12.72 0.44 -6.03
N GLY A 133 12.53 -0.51 -5.11
CA GLY A 133 11.58 -1.62 -5.29
C GLY A 133 10.13 -1.16 -5.47
N VAL A 134 9.67 -0.18 -4.67
CA VAL A 134 8.31 0.39 -4.80
C VAL A 134 8.17 1.23 -6.07
N ASN A 135 9.22 1.91 -6.51
CA ASN A 135 9.22 2.61 -7.80
C ASN A 135 9.04 1.61 -8.96
N ILE A 136 9.76 0.49 -8.93
CA ILE A 136 9.61 -0.60 -9.92
C ILE A 136 8.18 -1.14 -9.92
N ALA A 137 7.61 -1.35 -8.73
CA ALA A 137 6.23 -1.81 -8.58
C ALA A 137 5.22 -0.86 -9.20
N PHE A 138 5.40 0.45 -8.97
CA PHE A 138 4.57 1.50 -9.55
C PHE A 138 4.64 1.47 -11.09
N TYR A 139 5.84 1.46 -11.66
CA TYR A 139 6.01 1.40 -13.11
C TYR A 139 5.42 0.12 -13.70
N SER A 140 5.64 -1.04 -13.05
CA SER A 140 5.14 -2.33 -13.51
C SER A 140 3.61 -2.38 -13.53
N ALA A 141 2.94 -1.82 -12.51
CA ALA A 141 1.50 -1.69 -12.49
C ALA A 141 0.98 -0.74 -13.58
N CYS A 142 1.68 0.38 -13.83
CA CYS A 142 1.33 1.31 -14.90
C CYS A 142 1.40 0.64 -16.27
N GLU A 143 2.49 -0.10 -16.57
CA GLU A 143 2.65 -0.81 -17.84
C GLU A 143 1.56 -1.86 -18.05
N VAL A 144 1.28 -2.69 -17.04
CA VAL A 144 0.28 -3.76 -17.16
C VAL A 144 -1.15 -3.23 -17.30
N MET A 145 -1.44 -2.08 -16.69
CA MET A 145 -2.74 -1.41 -16.82
C MET A 145 -2.81 -0.43 -18.00
N ASP A 146 -1.72 -0.27 -18.76
CA ASP A 146 -1.60 0.66 -19.88
C ASP A 146 -1.96 2.10 -19.46
N LEU A 147 -1.40 2.54 -18.34
CA LEU A 147 -1.51 3.90 -17.80
C LEU A 147 -0.38 4.78 -18.33
N GLN A 148 -0.61 6.09 -18.33
CA GLN A 148 0.33 7.08 -18.85
C GLN A 148 0.88 7.95 -17.70
N PRO A 149 1.89 7.47 -16.94
CA PRO A 149 2.45 8.23 -15.84
C PRO A 149 3.33 9.39 -16.31
N VAL A 150 3.09 10.57 -15.75
CA VAL A 150 4.00 11.73 -15.82
C VAL A 150 4.75 11.79 -14.50
N VAL A 151 6.02 11.39 -14.51
CA VAL A 151 6.80 11.17 -13.29
C VAL A 151 7.81 12.30 -13.07
N ILE A 152 7.88 12.81 -11.84
CA ILE A 152 8.92 13.72 -11.39
C ILE A 152 9.69 13.07 -10.23
N THR A 153 11.01 12.95 -10.39
CA THR A 153 11.87 12.33 -9.38
C THR A 153 12.54 13.37 -8.48
N SER A 154 12.43 13.23 -7.15
CA SER A 154 13.37 13.86 -6.22
C SER A 154 14.54 12.89 -5.99
N LEU A 155 15.69 13.14 -6.63
CA LEU A 155 16.71 12.10 -6.86
C LEU A 155 17.44 11.62 -5.61
N GLY A 156 17.66 12.50 -4.64
CA GLY A 156 18.23 12.12 -3.35
C GLY A 156 17.48 10.94 -2.73
N SER A 157 18.23 10.12 -2.01
CA SER A 157 17.71 8.89 -1.41
C SER A 157 17.96 8.91 0.10
N SER A 158 17.07 8.28 0.86
CA SER A 158 17.39 7.95 2.25
C SER A 158 18.46 6.87 2.33
N THR A 159 19.00 6.65 3.53
CA THR A 159 19.74 5.44 3.93
C THR A 159 19.09 4.19 3.33
N TRP A 160 19.93 3.28 2.80
CA TRP A 160 19.55 2.00 2.20
C TRP A 160 18.68 2.06 0.93
N GLY A 161 18.40 3.25 0.38
CA GLY A 161 17.70 3.39 -0.91
C GLY A 161 18.67 3.40 -2.10
N ALA A 162 18.27 3.96 -3.24
CA ALA A 162 19.12 4.11 -4.43
C ALA A 162 20.14 5.26 -4.26
N ASN A 163 21.01 5.14 -3.26
CA ASN A 163 21.96 6.16 -2.85
C ASN A 163 23.40 5.93 -3.36
N ASN A 164 23.63 5.00 -4.27
CA ASN A 164 24.93 4.90 -4.94
C ASN A 164 25.06 6.02 -6.01
N PRO A 165 26.03 6.94 -5.92
CA PRO A 165 26.18 8.04 -6.88
C PRO A 165 26.45 7.62 -8.33
N ASP A 166 26.98 6.41 -8.55
CA ASP A 166 27.26 5.87 -9.88
C ASP A 166 26.08 5.08 -10.46
N PHE A 167 25.06 4.82 -9.64
CA PHE A 167 23.87 4.08 -10.03
C PHE A 167 22.65 4.50 -9.19
N THR A 168 22.16 5.71 -9.48
CA THR A 168 21.00 6.33 -8.83
C THR A 168 19.70 5.76 -9.39
N TRP A 169 18.55 6.13 -8.80
CA TRP A 169 17.25 5.75 -9.35
C TRP A 169 17.07 6.11 -10.83
N LEU A 170 17.55 7.28 -11.29
CA LEU A 170 17.42 7.65 -12.70
C LEU A 170 18.22 6.73 -13.63
N ASP A 171 19.34 6.18 -13.17
CA ASP A 171 20.12 5.21 -13.95
C ASP A 171 19.39 3.86 -14.03
N MET A 172 18.80 3.42 -12.91
CA MET A 172 17.95 2.23 -12.86
C MET A 172 16.73 2.38 -13.77
N GLU A 173 16.03 3.51 -13.68
CA GLU A 173 14.87 3.84 -14.52
C GLU A 173 15.25 3.86 -16.01
N LYS A 174 16.37 4.50 -16.36
CA LYS A 174 16.88 4.52 -17.73
C LYS A 174 17.19 3.10 -18.24
N LEU A 175 17.84 2.27 -17.42
CA LEU A 175 18.11 0.87 -17.77
C LEU A 175 16.82 0.12 -18.12
N LEU A 176 15.80 0.23 -17.27
CA LEU A 176 14.50 -0.42 -17.50
C LEU A 176 13.81 0.10 -18.77
N TYR A 177 13.88 1.42 -19.00
CA TYR A 177 13.33 2.06 -20.18
C TYR A 177 14.03 1.61 -21.47
N ASP A 178 15.37 1.63 -21.48
CA ASP A 178 16.17 1.19 -22.64
C ASP A 178 15.95 -0.30 -22.95
N ALA A 179 15.74 -1.13 -21.93
CA ALA A 179 15.39 -2.54 -22.05
C ALA A 179 13.94 -2.78 -22.51
N LYS A 180 13.13 -1.72 -22.68
CA LYS A 180 11.73 -1.76 -23.11
C LYS A 180 10.83 -2.61 -22.20
N VAL A 181 11.15 -2.67 -20.91
CA VAL A 181 10.28 -3.29 -19.90
C VAL A 181 9.35 -2.28 -19.24
N ILE A 182 9.69 -0.99 -19.34
CA ILE A 182 8.82 0.14 -19.05
C ILE A 182 8.81 1.11 -20.25
N SER A 183 7.69 1.78 -20.48
CA SER A 183 7.46 2.67 -21.62
C SER A 183 7.53 4.14 -21.23
N ASN A 184 7.62 4.43 -19.93
CA ASN A 184 7.64 5.78 -19.37
C ASN A 184 8.85 5.95 -18.45
N ARG A 185 9.28 7.20 -18.28
CA ARG A 185 10.38 7.59 -17.41
C ARG A 185 10.13 9.00 -16.87
N SER A 186 10.94 9.44 -15.92
CA SER A 186 10.80 10.77 -15.35
C SER A 186 11.01 11.87 -16.39
N VAL A 187 10.04 12.78 -16.45
CA VAL A 187 10.09 13.95 -17.34
C VAL A 187 10.99 15.04 -16.77
N ALA A 188 11.09 15.09 -15.44
CA ALA A 188 11.91 16.04 -14.73
C ALA A 188 12.40 15.48 -13.40
N ALA A 189 13.47 16.05 -12.85
CA ALA A 189 14.01 15.67 -11.56
C ALA A 189 14.56 16.87 -10.79
N SER A 190 14.43 16.83 -9.47
CA SER A 190 15.14 17.72 -8.54
C SER A 190 16.21 16.93 -7.79
N LEU A 191 17.02 17.61 -6.99
CA LEU A 191 17.98 16.94 -6.10
C LEU A 191 17.28 16.24 -4.91
N GLY A 192 16.04 16.60 -4.58
CA GLY A 192 15.40 16.14 -3.36
C GLY A 192 16.03 16.75 -2.10
N GLY A 193 16.01 16.00 -0.99
CA GLY A 193 16.53 16.45 0.31
C GLY A 193 15.85 17.71 0.85
N GLY A 194 16.53 18.40 1.77
CA GLY A 194 16.02 19.63 2.37
C GLY A 194 15.72 20.67 1.30
N THR A 195 14.60 21.37 1.44
CA THR A 195 14.11 22.39 0.49
C THR A 195 14.04 21.94 -0.98
N ASP A 196 14.12 20.63 -1.24
CA ASP A 196 14.12 20.01 -2.56
C ASP A 196 15.29 20.44 -3.49
N ASN A 197 16.34 21.00 -2.91
CA ASN A 197 17.57 21.45 -3.58
C ASN A 197 18.84 20.78 -2.99
N GLY A 198 18.67 19.67 -2.28
CA GLY A 198 19.75 18.94 -1.62
C GLY A 198 20.27 19.63 -0.36
N ARG A 199 19.53 20.54 0.28
CA ARG A 199 19.93 21.10 1.58
C ARG A 199 20.11 19.96 2.59
N GLY A 200 21.22 19.98 3.30
CA GLY A 200 21.69 18.87 4.15
C GLY A 200 22.82 18.06 3.51
N LEU A 201 22.93 18.05 2.19
CA LEU A 201 24.06 17.44 1.49
C LEU A 201 25.25 18.41 1.41
N SER A 202 26.45 17.82 1.29
CA SER A 202 27.67 18.53 0.92
C SER A 202 27.60 19.05 -0.53
N LEU A 203 28.48 19.99 -0.87
CA LEU A 203 28.62 20.49 -2.25
C LEU A 203 28.89 19.35 -3.25
N THR A 204 29.76 18.41 -2.86
CA THR A 204 30.07 17.23 -3.67
C THR A 204 28.83 16.36 -3.87
N GLY A 205 28.04 16.13 -2.83
CA GLY A 205 26.78 15.37 -2.93
C GLY A 205 25.79 16.00 -3.91
N ARG A 206 25.59 17.32 -3.83
CA ARG A 206 24.72 18.04 -4.78
C ARG A 206 25.25 17.96 -6.21
N ARG A 207 26.56 18.07 -6.40
CA ARG A 207 27.18 17.93 -7.72
C ARG A 207 26.98 16.53 -8.30
N LEU A 208 27.16 15.48 -7.50
CA LEU A 208 26.91 14.10 -7.93
C LEU A 208 25.46 13.89 -8.37
N LEU A 209 24.48 14.46 -7.65
CA LEU A 209 23.08 14.40 -8.06
C LEU A 209 22.80 15.19 -9.34
N LEU A 210 23.40 16.37 -9.51
CA LEU A 210 23.30 17.14 -10.76
C LEU A 210 23.90 16.37 -11.95
N ASP A 211 25.06 15.75 -11.76
CA ASP A 211 25.72 14.94 -12.77
C ASP A 211 24.88 13.71 -13.12
N ALA A 212 24.22 13.09 -12.14
CA ALA A 212 23.28 11.99 -12.35
C ALA A 212 22.01 12.42 -13.14
N ILE A 213 21.42 13.59 -12.86
CA ILE A 213 20.31 14.14 -13.66
C ILE A 213 20.77 14.40 -15.09
N ARG A 214 21.95 15.00 -15.26
CA ARG A 214 22.51 15.38 -16.56
C ARG A 214 22.86 14.16 -17.41
N ARG A 215 23.51 13.14 -16.85
CA ARG A 215 23.87 11.91 -17.57
C ARG A 215 22.66 11.09 -18.00
N ASN A 216 21.54 11.22 -17.29
CA ASN A 216 20.27 10.60 -17.66
C ASN A 216 19.42 11.47 -18.62
N ASN A 217 19.85 12.70 -18.94
CA ASN A 217 19.13 13.63 -19.82
C ASN A 217 17.68 13.90 -19.35
N VAL A 218 17.53 14.22 -18.05
CA VAL A 218 16.24 14.58 -17.43
C VAL A 218 16.21 16.08 -17.13
N GLU A 219 15.06 16.73 -17.34
CA GLU A 219 14.90 18.17 -17.06
C GLU A 219 15.15 18.45 -15.57
N LEU A 220 16.03 19.40 -15.26
CA LEU A 220 16.31 19.79 -13.88
C LEU A 220 15.24 20.76 -13.37
N ILE A 221 14.58 20.40 -12.27
CA ILE A 221 13.74 21.30 -11.49
C ILE A 221 14.63 22.02 -10.49
N PHE A 222 14.90 23.28 -10.79
CA PHE A 222 15.62 24.16 -9.89
C PHE A 222 15.34 25.64 -10.21
N THR A 223 15.11 26.46 -9.18
CA THR A 223 14.68 27.85 -9.35
C THR A 223 15.70 28.93 -8.96
N GLY A 224 16.90 28.55 -8.51
CA GLY A 224 18.03 29.49 -8.34
C GLY A 224 19.04 29.42 -9.49
N ASN A 225 20.23 29.93 -9.27
CA ASN A 225 21.41 29.65 -10.12
C ASN A 225 22.26 28.49 -9.54
N LEU A 226 23.25 28.00 -10.29
CA LEU A 226 24.10 26.90 -9.80
C LEU A 226 24.78 27.24 -8.46
N GLU A 227 25.10 28.51 -8.21
CA GLU A 227 25.64 28.97 -6.91
C GLU A 227 24.61 28.83 -5.79
N ASP A 228 23.32 29.09 -6.04
CA ASP A 228 22.22 28.89 -5.10
C ASP A 228 21.99 27.39 -4.81
N ILE A 229 22.23 26.50 -5.79
CA ILE A 229 22.24 25.04 -5.53
C ILE A 229 23.36 24.72 -4.56
N LEU A 230 24.55 25.25 -4.79
CA LEU A 230 25.71 25.01 -3.95
C LEU A 230 25.51 25.59 -2.54
N GLN A 231 24.90 26.77 -2.43
CA GLN A 231 24.61 27.40 -1.14
C GLN A 231 23.35 26.82 -0.45
N GLY A 232 22.48 26.14 -1.18
CA GLY A 232 21.24 25.54 -0.66
C GLY A 232 20.14 26.57 -0.41
N THR A 233 20.16 27.66 -1.17
CA THR A 233 19.33 28.88 -1.01
C THR A 233 18.12 28.93 -1.93
N GLY A 234 17.76 27.81 -2.56
CA GLY A 234 16.54 27.70 -3.38
C GLY A 234 15.22 27.69 -2.58
N SER A 235 14.14 28.18 -3.19
CA SER A 235 12.82 28.20 -2.57
C SER A 235 12.04 26.91 -2.86
N LEU A 236 11.74 26.16 -1.80
CA LEU A 236 10.86 24.99 -1.87
C LEU A 236 9.54 25.32 -2.59
N ARG A 237 8.97 26.51 -2.32
CA ARG A 237 7.72 26.92 -2.94
C ARG A 237 7.83 27.06 -4.45
N GLN A 238 8.92 27.65 -4.94
CA GLN A 238 9.14 27.79 -6.38
C GLN A 238 9.35 26.43 -7.05
N ASN A 239 10.05 25.49 -6.40
CA ASN A 239 10.20 24.12 -6.88
C ASN A 239 8.85 23.37 -6.92
N ILE A 240 7.94 23.65 -6.00
CA ILE A 240 6.56 23.13 -6.04
C ILE A 240 5.80 23.73 -7.23
N ASP A 241 5.88 25.04 -7.42
CA ASP A 241 5.19 25.73 -8.52
C ASP A 241 5.72 25.25 -9.89
N LEU A 242 7.03 24.99 -10.03
CA LEU A 242 7.62 24.44 -11.25
C LEU A 242 7.12 23.01 -11.55
N ARG A 243 6.98 22.16 -10.54
CA ARG A 243 6.36 20.83 -10.71
C ARG A 243 4.94 20.93 -11.24
N MET A 244 4.14 21.82 -10.67
CA MET A 244 2.75 22.00 -11.10
C MET A 244 2.69 22.48 -12.56
N LYS A 245 3.58 23.39 -12.96
CA LYS A 245 3.70 23.83 -14.36
C LYS A 245 4.08 22.68 -15.29
N ILE A 246 5.04 21.84 -14.90
CA ILE A 246 5.44 20.65 -15.69
C ILE A 246 4.25 19.71 -15.85
N TYR A 247 3.54 19.40 -14.76
CA TYR A 247 2.33 18.58 -14.81
C TYR A 247 1.25 19.18 -15.74
N GLU A 248 0.96 20.47 -15.63
CA GLU A 248 -0.02 21.16 -16.47
C GLU A 248 0.36 21.16 -17.97
N ASN A 249 1.63 21.39 -18.28
CA ASN A 249 2.14 21.35 -19.65
C ASN A 249 2.01 19.95 -20.25
N GLN A 250 2.26 18.91 -19.45
CA GLN A 250 2.15 17.53 -19.88
C GLN A 250 0.70 17.13 -20.13
N THR A 251 -0.29 17.60 -19.35
CA THR A 251 -1.71 17.25 -19.57
C THR A 251 -2.38 17.96 -20.73
N LYS A 252 -1.76 19.01 -21.30
CA LYS A 252 -2.37 19.84 -22.36
C LYS A 252 -3.80 20.30 -21.99
N GLY A 253 -4.01 20.64 -20.72
CA GLY A 253 -5.29 21.13 -20.21
C GLY A 253 -6.28 20.06 -19.74
N GLN A 254 -5.96 18.77 -19.81
CA GLN A 254 -6.76 17.70 -19.20
C GLN A 254 -6.42 17.52 -17.70
N SER A 255 -7.34 16.93 -16.93
CA SER A 255 -7.06 16.54 -15.54
C SER A 255 -6.36 15.19 -15.49
N TYR A 256 -5.50 15.01 -14.50
CA TYR A 256 -4.99 13.68 -14.13
C TYR A 256 -6.10 12.85 -13.47
N ALA A 257 -6.06 11.53 -13.69
CA ALA A 257 -6.99 10.58 -13.07
C ALA A 257 -6.61 10.28 -11.61
N ALA A 258 -5.32 10.37 -11.26
CA ALA A 258 -4.81 10.25 -9.91
C ALA A 258 -3.44 10.94 -9.77
N TYR A 259 -3.07 11.23 -8.52
CA TYR A 259 -1.73 11.63 -8.14
C TYR A 259 -1.11 10.58 -7.22
N VAL A 260 0.09 10.10 -7.56
CA VAL A 260 0.84 9.11 -6.79
C VAL A 260 2.06 9.77 -6.15
N ASN A 261 2.22 9.61 -4.85
CA ASN A 261 3.44 10.00 -4.14
C ASN A 261 4.13 8.76 -3.59
N ILE A 262 5.40 8.56 -3.92
CA ILE A 262 6.25 7.50 -3.36
C ILE A 262 7.43 8.15 -2.64
N GLY A 263 7.54 7.92 -1.34
CA GLY A 263 8.59 8.47 -0.48
C GLY A 263 8.29 9.87 0.08
N GLY A 264 9.34 10.49 0.63
CA GLY A 264 9.24 11.61 1.56
C GLY A 264 9.59 12.99 1.01
N SER A 265 9.52 13.22 -0.30
CA SER A 265 9.96 14.50 -0.88
C SER A 265 9.23 15.69 -0.28
N LEU A 266 9.97 16.67 0.24
CA LEU A 266 9.40 17.89 0.80
C LEU A 266 8.59 18.69 -0.21
N ALA A 267 8.92 18.64 -1.50
CA ALA A 267 8.12 19.33 -2.51
C ALA A 267 6.76 18.65 -2.71
N SER A 268 6.71 17.31 -2.63
CA SER A 268 5.45 16.60 -2.73
C SER A 268 4.60 16.78 -1.47
N LEU A 269 5.22 16.63 -0.30
CA LEU A 269 4.53 16.66 0.99
C LEU A 269 4.30 18.07 1.53
N GLY A 270 5.12 19.05 1.18
CA GLY A 270 5.14 20.40 1.74
C GLY A 270 5.95 20.52 3.04
N SER A 271 5.95 19.49 3.88
CA SER A 271 6.80 19.39 5.08
C SER A 271 7.03 17.93 5.49
N SER A 272 8.05 17.69 6.32
CA SER A 272 8.28 16.37 6.91
C SER A 272 7.20 15.98 7.92
N GLN A 273 6.54 16.95 8.58
CA GLN A 273 5.42 16.69 9.48
C GLN A 273 4.23 16.11 8.71
N ASN A 274 3.96 16.59 7.50
CA ASN A 274 2.89 16.06 6.66
C ASN A 274 3.12 14.57 6.34
N GLY A 275 4.37 14.12 6.18
CA GLY A 275 4.67 12.70 5.96
C GLY A 275 4.24 11.77 7.11
N LYS A 276 4.02 12.30 8.32
CA LYS A 276 3.48 11.54 9.46
C LYS A 276 1.97 11.63 9.59
N LEU A 277 1.38 12.70 9.06
CA LEU A 277 -0.05 13.01 9.18
C LEU A 277 -0.86 12.47 7.99
N LEU A 278 -0.21 12.35 6.83
CA LEU A 278 -0.82 11.81 5.62
C LEU A 278 -0.93 10.29 5.74
N PRO A 279 -2.15 9.72 5.67
CA PRO A 279 -2.31 8.27 5.71
C PRO A 279 -1.73 7.63 4.46
N SER A 280 -1.04 6.50 4.64
CA SER A 280 -0.58 5.64 3.55
C SER A 280 -1.78 5.03 2.79
N GLY A 281 -1.65 4.83 1.48
CA GLY A 281 -2.64 4.20 0.62
C GLY A 281 -3.51 5.19 -0.17
N VAL A 282 -4.71 4.74 -0.54
CA VAL A 282 -5.69 5.49 -1.35
C VAL A 282 -6.45 6.51 -0.52
N ASN A 283 -6.48 7.75 -1.00
CA ASN A 283 -7.03 8.92 -0.34
C ASN A 283 -7.94 9.70 -1.29
N LEU A 284 -9.25 9.47 -1.19
CA LEU A 284 -10.24 10.08 -2.09
C LEU A 284 -10.77 11.45 -1.60
N ARG A 285 -10.52 11.82 -0.34
CA ARG A 285 -11.11 13.02 0.30
C ARG A 285 -10.11 13.84 1.12
N LEU A 286 -8.84 13.83 0.70
CA LEU A 286 -7.76 14.48 1.44
C LEU A 286 -7.94 16.01 1.60
N ILE A 287 -8.76 16.64 0.77
CA ILE A 287 -9.10 18.08 0.82
C ILE A 287 -9.67 18.55 2.17
N GLN A 288 -10.20 17.65 2.99
CA GLN A 288 -10.85 17.99 4.26
C GLN A 288 -9.86 18.14 5.43
N ALA A 289 -8.59 17.80 5.23
CA ALA A 289 -7.57 17.85 6.28
C ALA A 289 -6.74 19.15 6.22
N ASN A 290 -6.46 19.72 7.39
CA ASN A 290 -5.57 20.87 7.53
C ASN A 290 -4.13 20.40 7.76
N PHE A 291 -3.22 20.79 6.87
CA PHE A 291 -1.81 20.43 6.96
C PHE A 291 -0.92 21.66 7.28
N PRO A 292 0.14 21.49 8.09
CA PRO A 292 1.08 22.56 8.45
C PRO A 292 1.71 23.31 7.27
N ALA A 293 1.94 22.61 6.16
CA ALA A 293 2.52 23.18 4.94
C ALA A 293 1.82 22.59 3.71
N ARG A 294 1.90 23.27 2.56
CA ARG A 294 1.31 22.81 1.30
C ARG A 294 2.38 22.35 0.32
N GLY A 295 2.32 21.08 -0.07
CA GLY A 295 3.07 20.49 -1.18
C GLY A 295 2.18 20.17 -2.37
N VAL A 296 2.76 19.51 -3.38
CA VAL A 296 2.02 19.04 -4.57
C VAL A 296 0.83 18.18 -4.19
N ILE A 297 0.96 17.31 -3.17
CA ILE A 297 -0.13 16.41 -2.74
C ILE A 297 -1.37 17.19 -2.30
N ASN A 298 -1.19 18.33 -1.62
CA ASN A 298 -2.28 19.20 -1.19
C ASN A 298 -2.93 19.88 -2.38
N ILE A 299 -2.12 20.40 -3.31
CA ILE A 299 -2.61 21.07 -4.52
C ILE A 299 -3.42 20.10 -5.39
N MET A 300 -2.95 18.86 -5.55
CA MET A 300 -3.67 17.82 -6.30
C MET A 300 -4.98 17.43 -5.60
N ALA A 301 -4.98 17.30 -4.27
CA ALA A 301 -6.18 17.01 -3.51
C ALA A 301 -7.23 18.15 -3.60
N GLU A 302 -6.79 19.41 -3.59
CA GLU A 302 -7.65 20.58 -3.80
C GLU A 302 -8.31 20.59 -5.19
N ARG A 303 -7.62 20.01 -6.20
CA ARG A 303 -8.16 19.76 -7.54
C ARG A 303 -9.08 18.54 -7.62
N LYS A 304 -9.42 17.93 -6.48
CA LYS A 304 -10.25 16.72 -6.35
C LYS A 304 -9.68 15.51 -7.10
N ILE A 305 -8.36 15.46 -7.23
CA ILE A 305 -7.66 14.32 -7.82
C ILE A 305 -7.45 13.27 -6.71
N PRO A 306 -7.83 11.99 -6.94
CA PRO A 306 -7.52 10.89 -6.03
C PRO A 306 -6.02 10.80 -5.73
N ILE A 307 -5.67 10.65 -4.46
CA ILE A 307 -4.28 10.60 -4.01
C ILE A 307 -3.92 9.17 -3.63
N ILE A 308 -2.78 8.66 -4.11
CA ILE A 308 -2.16 7.43 -3.64
C ILE A 308 -0.85 7.81 -2.97
N HIS A 309 -0.74 7.58 -1.67
CA HIS A 309 0.41 7.99 -0.88
C HIS A 309 1.15 6.79 -0.31
N VAL A 310 2.37 6.54 -0.78
CA VAL A 310 3.23 5.43 -0.34
C VAL A 310 4.45 6.00 0.36
N MET A 311 4.33 6.26 1.66
CA MET A 311 5.43 6.72 2.50
C MET A 311 6.03 5.59 3.34
N GLN A 312 5.17 4.69 3.83
CA GLN A 312 5.53 3.58 4.69
C GLN A 312 5.17 2.27 3.96
N PRO A 313 6.15 1.58 3.35
CA PRO A 313 5.89 0.33 2.65
C PRO A 313 5.26 -0.73 3.56
N ILE A 314 5.63 -0.79 4.84
CA ILE A 314 5.06 -1.75 5.79
C ILE A 314 3.54 -1.55 5.92
N ASP A 315 3.07 -0.30 6.09
CA ASP A 315 1.62 -0.02 6.16
C ASP A 315 0.88 -0.49 4.91
N ILE A 316 1.48 -0.32 3.72
CA ILE A 316 0.90 -0.80 2.47
C ILE A 316 0.93 -2.32 2.41
N ALA A 317 2.03 -2.95 2.82
CA ALA A 317 2.14 -4.40 2.87
C ALA A 317 1.05 -4.99 3.78
N ASP A 318 0.86 -4.44 4.97
CA ASP A 318 -0.18 -4.89 5.91
C ASP A 318 -1.58 -4.64 5.34
N ALA A 319 -1.86 -3.45 4.81
CA ALA A 319 -3.18 -3.09 4.29
C ALA A 319 -3.60 -3.93 3.09
N TYR A 320 -2.65 -4.34 2.25
CA TYR A 320 -2.90 -5.09 1.03
C TYR A 320 -2.55 -6.59 1.14
N GLY A 321 -2.16 -7.06 2.32
CA GLY A 321 -1.86 -8.47 2.57
C GLY A 321 -0.64 -8.98 1.81
N LEU A 322 0.46 -8.22 1.84
CA LEU A 322 1.77 -8.60 1.32
C LEU A 322 2.64 -9.15 2.45
N SER A 323 3.58 -10.02 2.11
CA SER A 323 4.54 -10.53 3.09
C SER A 323 5.48 -9.43 3.57
N VAL A 324 5.53 -9.23 4.88
CA VAL A 324 6.47 -8.33 5.59
C VAL A 324 7.75 -9.08 5.97
N GLU A 325 7.68 -10.40 6.10
CA GLU A 325 8.87 -11.24 6.20
C GLU A 325 9.55 -11.30 4.84
N THR A 326 10.84 -10.99 4.83
CA THR A 326 11.61 -10.83 3.60
C THR A 326 12.54 -12.00 3.34
N THR A 327 12.80 -12.87 4.31
CA THR A 327 13.69 -14.03 4.18
C THR A 327 12.92 -15.31 4.47
N PRO A 328 12.70 -16.21 3.48
CA PRO A 328 13.17 -16.12 2.09
C PRO A 328 12.46 -15.03 1.28
N ALA A 329 13.09 -14.60 0.17
CA ALA A 329 12.54 -13.58 -0.73
C ALA A 329 11.09 -13.90 -1.15
N PRO A 330 10.15 -12.94 -1.05
CA PRO A 330 8.78 -13.15 -1.49
C PRO A 330 8.70 -13.51 -2.99
N GLU A 331 7.90 -14.53 -3.30
CA GLU A 331 7.62 -14.95 -4.67
C GLU A 331 6.46 -14.14 -5.27
N ALA A 332 6.59 -13.79 -6.55
CA ALA A 332 5.53 -13.12 -7.29
C ALA A 332 4.27 -14.01 -7.37
N GLY A 333 3.11 -13.46 -7.00
CA GLY A 333 1.84 -14.18 -7.11
C GLY A 333 1.46 -15.08 -5.92
N LYS A 334 2.26 -15.09 -4.85
CA LYS A 334 2.04 -15.99 -3.69
C LYS A 334 1.39 -15.35 -2.48
N ASP A 335 1.43 -14.02 -2.36
CA ASP A 335 0.88 -13.30 -1.21
C ASP A 335 -0.66 -13.37 -1.10
N PRO A 336 -1.23 -13.16 0.09
CA PRO A 336 -2.68 -13.10 0.30
C PRO A 336 -3.45 -12.21 -0.68
N ILE A 337 -2.87 -11.12 -1.20
CA ILE A 337 -3.50 -10.21 -2.18
C ILE A 337 -4.04 -10.91 -3.45
N PHE A 338 -3.52 -12.10 -3.77
CA PHE A 338 -3.91 -12.90 -4.94
C PHE A 338 -5.08 -13.84 -4.66
N GLN A 339 -5.47 -14.01 -3.40
CA GLN A 339 -6.47 -14.97 -2.96
C GLN A 339 -7.58 -14.27 -2.18
N ARG A 340 -8.80 -14.78 -2.28
CA ARG A 340 -9.92 -14.41 -1.42
C ARG A 340 -10.54 -15.68 -0.87
N ASP A 341 -10.81 -15.68 0.42
CA ASP A 341 -11.65 -16.70 1.03
C ASP A 341 -13.10 -16.47 0.59
N GLU A 342 -13.67 -17.43 -0.16
CA GLU A 342 -15.10 -17.48 -0.46
C GLU A 342 -15.75 -18.58 0.38
N TYR A 343 -16.89 -18.23 0.98
CA TYR A 343 -17.76 -19.17 1.67
C TYR A 343 -18.88 -19.59 0.72
N SER A 344 -19.32 -20.84 0.81
CA SER A 344 -20.49 -21.28 0.05
C SER A 344 -21.74 -20.56 0.57
N ILE A 345 -22.20 -19.52 -0.15
CA ILE A 345 -23.40 -18.74 0.23
C ILE A 345 -24.59 -19.68 0.47
N THR A 346 -24.77 -20.69 -0.39
CA THR A 346 -25.83 -21.69 -0.26
C THR A 346 -25.74 -22.46 1.06
N SER A 347 -24.54 -22.97 1.39
CA SER A 347 -24.32 -23.71 2.64
C SER A 347 -24.49 -22.79 3.85
N THR A 348 -23.95 -21.58 3.80
CA THR A 348 -24.14 -20.56 4.85
C THR A 348 -25.62 -20.27 5.08
N ILE A 349 -26.41 -20.04 4.04
CA ILE A 349 -27.86 -19.81 4.15
C ILE A 349 -28.57 -21.02 4.79
N ILE A 350 -28.27 -22.23 4.34
CA ILE A 350 -28.87 -23.46 4.89
C ILE A 350 -28.57 -23.58 6.39
N TYR A 351 -27.31 -23.38 6.78
CA TYR A 351 -26.87 -23.42 8.17
C TYR A 351 -27.49 -22.31 9.02
N THR A 352 -27.63 -21.10 8.50
CA THR A 352 -28.32 -20.00 9.18
C THR A 352 -29.81 -20.32 9.39
N ILE A 353 -30.50 -20.85 8.38
CA ILE A 353 -31.92 -21.23 8.50
C ILE A 353 -32.08 -22.36 9.52
N LEU A 354 -31.22 -23.38 9.46
CA LEU A 354 -31.22 -24.48 10.42
C LEU A 354 -31.05 -23.96 11.85
N LEU A 355 -30.08 -23.05 12.07
CA LEU A 355 -29.86 -22.43 13.37
C LEU A 355 -31.10 -21.66 13.85
N MET A 356 -31.75 -20.88 12.98
CA MET A 356 -32.98 -20.16 13.33
C MET A 356 -34.12 -21.10 13.74
N ILE A 357 -34.29 -22.23 13.03
CA ILE A 357 -35.30 -23.24 13.37
C ILE A 357 -35.00 -23.86 14.74
N ILE A 358 -33.74 -24.23 14.99
CA ILE A 358 -33.32 -24.80 16.28
C ILE A 358 -33.60 -23.81 17.41
N VAL A 359 -33.18 -22.55 17.25
CA VAL A 359 -33.45 -21.49 18.24
C VAL A 359 -34.96 -21.33 18.49
N ALA A 360 -35.79 -21.28 17.43
CA ALA A 360 -37.23 -21.14 17.57
C ALA A 360 -37.89 -22.34 18.28
N VAL A 361 -37.45 -23.56 17.98
CA VAL A 361 -37.92 -24.78 18.67
C VAL A 361 -37.52 -24.74 20.15
N PHE A 362 -36.29 -24.36 20.45
CA PHE A 362 -35.78 -24.24 21.82
C PHE A 362 -36.55 -23.20 22.63
N ILE A 363 -36.81 -22.01 22.06
CA ILE A 363 -37.67 -20.98 22.67
C ILE A 363 -39.07 -21.55 22.93
N ARG A 364 -39.66 -22.27 21.97
CA ARG A 364 -40.99 -22.85 22.12
C ARG A 364 -41.05 -23.92 23.21
N ILE A 365 -40.02 -24.75 23.34
CA ILE A 365 -39.91 -25.75 24.42
C ILE A 365 -39.79 -25.06 25.77
N ASP A 366 -38.94 -24.03 25.88
CA ASP A 366 -38.74 -23.28 27.13
C ASP A 366 -40.03 -22.57 27.55
N VAL A 367 -40.75 -21.93 26.60
CA VAL A 367 -42.08 -21.34 26.84
C VAL A 367 -43.10 -22.39 27.25
N LYS A 368 -43.14 -23.57 26.60
CA LYS A 368 -44.10 -24.64 26.95
C LYS A 368 -43.80 -25.22 28.33
N TYR A 369 -42.53 -25.40 28.67
CA TYR A 369 -42.09 -25.83 29.99
C TYR A 369 -42.44 -24.78 31.05
N TYR A 370 -42.23 -23.49 30.74
CA TYR A 370 -42.65 -22.36 31.57
C TYR A 370 -44.15 -22.36 31.85
N VAL A 371 -44.99 -22.46 30.80
CA VAL A 371 -46.46 -22.49 30.93
C VAL A 371 -46.89 -23.68 31.77
N ARG A 372 -46.35 -24.89 31.52
CA ARG A 372 -46.66 -26.09 32.31
C ARG A 372 -46.29 -25.94 33.79
N ARG A 373 -45.11 -25.37 34.07
CA ARG A 373 -44.64 -25.14 35.45
C ARG A 373 -45.49 -24.10 36.17
N GLN A 374 -45.87 -23.00 35.49
CA GLN A 374 -46.81 -22.03 36.06
C GLN A 374 -48.20 -22.62 36.29
N THR A 375 -48.74 -23.42 35.36
CA THR A 375 -50.03 -24.08 35.57
C THR A 375 -49.99 -25.07 36.74
N LYS A 376 -48.89 -25.83 36.94
CA LYS A 376 -48.75 -26.69 38.14
C LYS A 376 -48.63 -25.89 39.44
N ILE A 377 -48.08 -24.66 39.41
CA ILE A 377 -47.99 -23.78 40.59
C ILE A 377 -49.34 -23.11 40.88
N LEU A 378 -50.07 -22.65 39.86
CA LEU A 378 -51.40 -22.02 40.02
C LEU A 378 -52.52 -23.04 40.28
N PHE A 379 -52.40 -24.25 39.74
CA PHE A 379 -53.35 -25.35 39.90
C PHE A 379 -52.59 -26.63 40.30
N PRO A 380 -52.22 -26.77 41.58
CA PRO A 380 -51.53 -27.98 42.04
C PRO A 380 -52.43 -29.21 41.84
N PRO A 381 -51.89 -30.33 41.37
CA PRO A 381 -52.66 -31.57 41.19
C PRO A 381 -53.23 -32.02 42.54
N ARG A 382 -54.46 -32.54 42.55
CA ARG A 382 -55.06 -33.15 43.74
C ARG A 382 -54.25 -34.37 44.14
N SER A 383 -54.03 -34.56 45.44
CA SER A 383 -53.21 -35.65 46.00
C SER A 383 -53.64 -37.01 45.43
N GLY A 384 -52.77 -37.62 44.62
CA GLY A 384 -52.97 -38.98 44.08
C GLY A 384 -52.77 -39.15 42.57
N GLU A 385 -52.61 -38.09 41.79
CA GLU A 385 -52.57 -38.16 40.31
C GLU A 385 -51.29 -37.54 39.67
N ASP A 386 -50.09 -37.88 40.13
CA ASP A 386 -48.86 -37.63 39.35
C ASP A 386 -47.97 -38.89 39.42
N PRO A 387 -47.76 -39.61 38.29
CA PRO A 387 -46.96 -40.84 38.28
C PRO A 387 -45.45 -40.60 38.10
N GLU A 388 -44.99 -39.34 38.04
CA GLU A 388 -43.55 -39.02 38.04
C GLU A 388 -43.10 -38.58 39.45
N LEU A 389 -42.86 -39.58 40.30
CA LEU A 389 -41.93 -39.49 41.44
C LEU A 389 -40.71 -40.37 41.14
#